data_AF-A0A935KSF5-F1
#
_entry.id   AF-A0A935KSF5-F1
#
_cell.length_a   1.000
_cell.length_b   1.000
_cell.length_c   1.000
_cell.angle_alpha   90.00
_cell.angle_beta   90.00
_cell.angle_gamma   90.00
#
_symmetry.space_group_name_H-M   'P 1'
#
loop_
_entity.id
_entity.type
_entity.pdbx_description
1 polymer ?
#
loop_
_entity_poly.entity_id
_entity_poly.type
_entity_poly.pdbx_seq_one_letter_code
_entity_poly.pdbx_strand_id
1 'polypeptide(L)'
;MKNSIPSDSKQKYVFSGIAVVLGILSAIAPIWPAGDVAPRVGGLLVIAGILELLHSFRRSSDEERKSAWFGAAITLIFAVLLINATNFVGTALIILIALSFLIDGIRYGIEAVKNYRRGANATFEILAMIGNLAVVAIILLTKDFGFDWTIALTGAWRIIGTAISIFHAKEGRSETSGMDVVESLELPDIPSVNSSVKKIQEEERVRYPFDKTWIIVFLVLLFIIHLGRMGLDKTALGILSPGVALFGDVVVALIITFGIISPLRAVFKKITSPAIRRLWIWVDKVPEEQRKKFGLRRIVNSYLERRLRTSIRLRNAGYSFRSAFMTGMQTGLPYAAMLAAIIPVFGMSWYFDTENWAAGIWDNWAASRTDEWRMAITRSAGETPGPNAFRIIPDSVNNSSDFSFIIIGDPGEGDASQLCLKDQIQIVSEKPDVRFILISSDIVYPSGEMKDYETKFWLPMKGVYKPVYAIPGNHDWYDALNGFTATFFEPKAAHDAILARINKDLKFTSTTENHIKELIKEAQRLRTNYGVPTGFQKSPYFQIQTDKFALITVETGVTRRIDDDQLAWLKQALEAAKGKYVMVVVGHPFYAIGEYQGSLNKDFQAIHQLLRDYKVNLVMGGDT
;
A
#
# COMPACT_ATOMS: atom_id res chain seq x y z
N MET A 1 21.09 -35.40 5.60
CA MET A 1 21.89 -34.16 5.47
C MET A 1 21.40 -33.14 6.50
N LYS A 2 22.26 -32.80 7.48
CA LYS A 2 22.03 -31.68 8.42
C LYS A 2 22.08 -30.38 7.63
N ASN A 3 20.93 -29.82 7.25
CA ASN A 3 20.88 -28.43 6.81
C ASN A 3 21.04 -27.55 8.05
N SER A 4 22.29 -27.18 8.37
CA SER A 4 22.61 -26.14 9.34
C SER A 4 22.13 -24.80 8.78
N ILE A 5 20.89 -24.47 9.12
CA ILE A 5 20.26 -23.16 8.94
C ILE A 5 21.14 -22.11 9.64
N PRO A 6 21.37 -20.92 9.05
CA PRO A 6 22.33 -19.95 9.59
C PRO A 6 21.99 -19.60 11.04
N SER A 7 22.98 -19.70 11.92
CA SER A 7 22.86 -19.36 13.34
C SER A 7 22.34 -17.93 13.51
N ASP A 8 21.51 -17.71 14.54
CA ASP A 8 20.99 -16.40 14.94
C ASP A 8 22.11 -15.32 15.03
N SER A 9 23.37 -15.74 15.25
CA SER A 9 24.55 -14.88 15.25
C SER A 9 24.86 -14.16 13.92
N LYS A 10 24.39 -14.66 12.75
CA LYS A 10 24.69 -14.03 11.45
C LYS A 10 23.84 -12.79 11.15
N GLN A 11 22.66 -12.66 11.78
CA GLN A 11 21.74 -11.57 11.47
C GLN A 11 22.25 -10.21 11.98
N LYS A 12 22.94 -10.20 13.12
CA LYS A 12 23.59 -9.00 13.66
C LYS A 12 24.56 -8.34 12.67
N TYR A 13 25.33 -9.17 11.95
CA TYR A 13 26.25 -8.71 10.90
C TYR A 13 25.51 -8.19 9.67
N VAL A 14 24.36 -8.78 9.32
CA VAL A 14 23.53 -8.30 8.21
C VAL A 14 22.94 -6.92 8.52
N PHE A 15 22.32 -6.74 9.69
CA PHE A 15 21.74 -5.44 10.08
C PHE A 15 22.83 -4.36 10.18
N SER A 16 23.97 -4.68 10.79
CA SER A 16 25.10 -3.75 10.88
C SER A 16 25.67 -3.45 9.49
N GLY A 17 25.79 -4.44 8.61
CA GLY A 17 26.29 -4.28 7.25
C GLY A 17 25.40 -3.39 6.38
N ILE A 18 24.07 -3.58 6.45
CA ILE A 18 23.11 -2.70 5.78
C ILE A 18 23.28 -1.26 6.28
N ALA A 19 23.36 -1.05 7.59
CA ALA A 19 23.58 0.29 8.15
C ALA A 19 24.91 0.90 7.70
N VAL A 20 26.01 0.13 7.64
CA VAL A 20 27.29 0.63 7.10
C VAL A 20 27.15 1.08 5.64
N VAL A 21 26.46 0.30 4.79
CA VAL A 21 26.19 0.69 3.40
C VAL A 21 25.40 2.00 3.34
N LEU A 22 24.34 2.15 4.14
CA LEU A 22 23.57 3.39 4.22
C LEU A 22 24.44 4.58 4.67
N GLY A 23 25.37 4.36 5.61
CA GLY A 23 26.32 5.39 6.06
C GLY A 23 27.27 5.82 4.95
N ILE A 24 27.79 4.89 4.16
CA ILE A 24 28.62 5.18 2.99
C ILE A 24 27.83 5.97 1.94
N LEU A 25 26.59 5.54 1.63
CA LEU A 25 25.72 6.24 0.70
C LEU A 25 25.43 7.67 1.17
N SER A 26 25.24 7.88 2.47
CA SER A 26 25.08 9.21 3.06
C SER A 26 26.34 10.06 2.87
N ALA A 27 27.53 9.50 3.09
CA ALA A 27 28.79 10.24 2.96
C ALA A 27 29.08 10.71 1.53
N ILE A 28 28.65 9.93 0.52
CA ILE A 28 28.84 10.26 -0.90
C ILE A 28 27.63 10.99 -1.53
N ALA A 29 26.58 11.27 -0.75
CA ALA A 29 25.36 11.91 -1.23
C ALA A 29 25.58 13.24 -1.99
N PRO A 30 26.58 14.09 -1.65
CA PRO A 30 26.86 15.31 -2.40
C PRO A 30 27.34 15.08 -3.84
N ILE A 31 27.82 13.87 -4.16
CA ILE A 31 28.35 13.52 -5.49
C ILE A 31 27.26 12.89 -6.38
N TRP A 32 26.05 12.67 -5.87
CA TRP A 32 24.97 12.06 -6.65
C TRP A 32 24.30 13.04 -7.63
N PRO A 33 24.01 12.60 -8.88
CA PRO A 33 23.70 13.49 -9.99
C PRO A 33 22.31 14.18 -10.01
N ALA A 34 21.34 13.88 -9.12
CA ALA A 34 19.97 14.44 -9.26
C ALA A 34 19.17 14.64 -7.94
N GLY A 35 18.95 15.87 -7.46
CA GLY A 35 18.18 16.22 -6.24
C GLY A 35 18.98 16.81 -5.05
N ASP A 36 18.28 17.30 -4.03
CA ASP A 36 18.87 17.94 -2.85
C ASP A 36 19.52 16.94 -1.89
N VAL A 37 20.66 17.29 -1.27
CA VAL A 37 21.40 16.38 -0.37
C VAL A 37 20.63 16.10 0.92
N ALA A 38 19.98 17.11 1.51
CA ALA A 38 19.31 16.98 2.79
C ALA A 38 18.15 15.96 2.78
N PRO A 39 17.16 16.03 1.87
CA PRO A 39 16.06 15.06 1.87
C PRO A 39 16.52 13.62 1.59
N ARG A 40 17.55 13.43 0.77
CA ARG A 40 18.12 12.10 0.50
C ARG A 40 18.78 11.50 1.74
N VAL A 41 19.64 12.27 2.41
CA VAL A 41 20.27 11.84 3.67
C VAL A 41 19.20 11.57 4.72
N GLY A 42 18.15 12.40 4.76
CA GLY A 42 16.96 12.17 5.57
C GLY A 42 16.30 10.81 5.28
N GLY A 43 16.08 10.45 4.02
CA GLY A 43 15.55 9.14 3.63
C GLY A 43 16.42 7.96 4.09
N LEU A 44 17.76 8.07 3.96
CA LEU A 44 18.70 7.06 4.46
C LEU A 44 18.63 6.91 5.99
N LEU A 45 18.48 8.02 6.71
CA LEU A 45 18.29 8.02 8.17
C LEU A 45 16.95 7.41 8.59
N VAL A 46 15.87 7.55 7.81
CA VAL A 46 14.61 6.82 8.07
C VAL A 46 14.87 5.32 8.09
N ILE A 47 15.54 4.81 7.05
CA ILE A 47 15.86 3.38 6.95
C ILE A 47 16.74 2.95 8.12
N ALA A 48 17.79 3.71 8.46
CA ALA A 48 18.68 3.41 9.57
C ALA A 48 17.95 3.42 10.94
N GLY A 49 17.08 4.41 11.18
CA GLY A 49 16.28 4.51 12.40
C GLY A 49 15.29 3.35 12.54
N ILE A 50 14.65 2.94 11.44
CA ILE A 50 13.79 1.76 11.40
C ILE A 50 14.61 0.48 11.68
N LEU A 51 15.81 0.34 11.08
CA LEU A 51 16.68 -0.80 11.32
C LEU A 51 17.09 -0.92 12.79
N GLU A 52 17.44 0.19 13.45
CA GLU A 52 17.76 0.21 14.88
C GLU A 52 16.55 -0.12 15.76
N LEU A 53 15.38 0.44 15.41
CA LEU A 53 14.13 0.16 16.10
C LEU A 53 13.74 -1.31 15.97
N LEU A 54 13.89 -1.92 14.80
CA LEU A 54 13.64 -3.35 14.58
C LEU A 54 14.66 -4.21 15.34
N HIS A 55 15.94 -3.84 15.32
CA HIS A 55 16.98 -4.55 16.06
C HIS A 55 16.78 -4.47 17.57
N SER A 56 16.26 -3.35 18.07
CA SER A 56 16.05 -3.13 19.50
C SER A 56 15.29 -4.28 20.18
N PHE A 57 14.28 -4.85 19.53
CA PHE A 57 13.47 -5.94 20.09
C PHE A 57 14.29 -7.19 20.41
N ARG A 58 15.47 -7.34 19.78
CA ARG A 58 16.39 -8.46 19.95
C ARG A 58 17.31 -8.31 21.15
N ARG A 59 17.45 -7.09 21.70
CA ARG A 59 18.41 -6.84 22.79
C ARG A 59 17.94 -7.50 24.08
N SER A 60 18.85 -8.16 24.79
CA SER A 60 18.52 -8.98 25.96
C SER A 60 18.00 -8.13 27.13
N SER A 61 18.68 -7.02 27.45
CA SER A 61 18.32 -6.20 28.61
C SER A 61 17.28 -5.11 28.31
N ASP A 62 16.44 -4.80 29.31
CA ASP A 62 15.46 -3.70 29.21
C ASP A 62 16.14 -2.33 29.05
N GLU A 63 17.31 -2.13 29.67
CA GLU A 63 18.10 -0.90 29.56
C GLU A 63 18.65 -0.71 28.13
N GLU A 64 19.24 -1.76 27.53
CA GLU A 64 19.74 -1.69 26.14
C GLU A 64 18.63 -1.46 25.11
N ARG A 65 17.41 -1.96 25.38
CA ARG A 65 16.22 -1.74 24.53
C ARG A 65 15.73 -0.32 24.57
N LYS A 66 15.58 0.26 25.76
CA LYS A 66 15.20 1.67 25.90
C LYS A 66 16.23 2.58 25.27
N SER A 67 17.51 2.25 25.44
CA SER A 67 18.61 2.96 24.79
C SER A 67 18.51 2.92 23.25
N ALA A 68 18.21 1.75 22.68
CA ALA A 68 17.98 1.60 21.24
C ALA A 68 16.77 2.38 20.72
N TRP A 69 15.64 2.33 21.45
CA TRP A 69 14.42 3.06 21.08
C TRP A 69 14.66 4.56 21.05
N PHE A 70 15.38 5.07 22.06
CA PHE A 70 15.73 6.47 22.11
C PHE A 70 16.71 6.87 21.00
N GLY A 71 17.72 6.03 20.72
CA GLY A 71 18.63 6.21 19.59
C GLY A 71 17.91 6.25 18.25
N ALA A 72 17.02 5.29 18.01
CA ALA A 72 16.18 5.24 16.82
C ALA A 72 15.26 6.46 16.70
N ALA A 73 14.63 6.89 17.81
CA ALA A 73 13.76 8.06 17.82
C ALA A 73 14.51 9.35 17.45
N ILE A 74 15.73 9.55 17.99
CA ILE A 74 16.58 10.68 17.61
C ILE A 74 16.93 10.61 16.12
N THR A 75 17.30 9.44 15.61
CA THR A 75 17.63 9.23 14.19
C THR A 75 16.43 9.56 13.29
N LEU A 76 15.21 9.15 13.68
CA LEU A 76 13.98 9.45 12.94
C LEU A 76 13.59 10.93 13.01
N ILE A 77 13.74 11.58 14.15
CA ILE A 77 13.54 13.04 14.27
C ILE A 77 14.52 13.77 13.34
N PHE A 78 15.79 13.37 13.34
CA PHE A 78 16.80 13.93 12.45
C PHE A 78 16.43 13.70 10.97
N ALA A 79 15.95 12.51 10.63
CA ALA A 79 15.46 12.20 9.30
C ALA A 79 14.32 13.13 8.85
N VAL A 80 13.30 13.33 9.71
CA VAL A 80 12.16 14.21 9.42
C VAL A 80 12.62 15.66 9.22
N LEU A 81 13.54 16.15 10.06
CA LEU A 81 14.09 17.50 9.94
C LEU A 81 14.80 17.70 8.59
N LEU A 82 15.57 16.71 8.13
CA LEU A 82 16.29 16.78 6.86
C LEU A 82 15.38 16.62 5.63
N ILE A 83 14.35 15.77 5.70
CA ILE A 83 13.34 15.62 4.63
C ILE A 83 12.61 16.95 4.40
N ASN A 84 12.37 17.70 5.48
CA ASN A 84 11.68 18.97 5.45
C ASN A 84 12.64 20.18 5.43
N ALA A 85 13.92 19.97 5.10
CA ALA A 85 14.95 21.01 5.21
C ALA A 85 14.62 22.30 4.46
N THR A 86 13.92 22.21 3.33
CA THR A 86 13.47 23.36 2.52
C THR A 86 12.46 24.27 3.25
N ASN A 87 11.80 23.77 4.29
CA ASN A 87 10.83 24.50 5.10
C ASN A 87 11.48 25.24 6.29
N PHE A 88 12.78 25.04 6.54
CA PHE A 88 13.49 25.65 7.67
C PHE A 88 14.50 26.70 7.20
N VAL A 89 14.70 27.74 8.02
CA VAL A 89 15.86 28.63 7.88
C VAL A 89 17.13 27.81 8.14
N GLY A 90 18.10 27.81 7.22
CA GLY A 90 19.28 26.93 7.27
C GLY A 90 20.03 26.95 8.61
N THR A 91 20.16 28.11 9.26
CA THR A 91 20.77 28.24 10.59
C THR A 91 19.98 27.53 11.69
N ALA A 92 18.65 27.56 11.63
CA ALA A 92 17.79 26.87 12.60
C ALA A 92 17.90 25.35 12.46
N LEU A 93 17.97 24.84 11.22
CA LEU A 93 18.17 23.42 10.95
C LEU A 93 19.51 22.93 11.52
N ILE A 94 20.60 23.66 11.28
CA ILE A 94 21.93 23.33 11.82
C ILE A 94 21.91 23.24 13.35
N ILE A 95 21.26 24.19 14.02
CA ILE A 95 21.14 24.20 15.49
C ILE A 95 20.35 22.98 15.97
N LEU A 96 19.23 22.65 15.32
CA LEU A 96 18.41 21.48 15.69
C LEU A 96 19.19 20.17 15.51
N ILE A 97 20.00 20.06 14.45
CA ILE A 97 20.88 18.90 14.23
C ILE A 97 21.93 18.83 15.34
N ALA A 98 22.65 19.92 15.61
CA ALA A 98 23.66 19.96 16.67
C ALA A 98 23.06 19.60 18.05
N LEU A 99 21.86 20.10 18.35
CA LEU A 99 21.14 19.75 19.58
C LEU A 99 20.84 18.25 19.68
N SER A 100 20.48 17.60 18.57
CA SER A 100 20.20 16.15 18.58
C SER A 100 21.45 15.31 18.96
N PHE A 101 22.63 15.67 18.45
CA PHE A 101 23.90 15.04 18.80
C PHE A 101 24.33 15.39 20.23
N LEU A 102 24.08 16.63 20.68
CA LEU A 102 24.37 17.04 22.06
C LEU A 102 23.53 16.24 23.08
N ILE A 103 22.22 16.11 22.83
CA ILE A 103 21.31 15.31 23.67
C ILE A 103 21.78 13.87 23.74
N ASP A 104 22.19 13.28 22.60
CA ASP A 104 22.64 11.90 22.58
C ASP A 104 24.01 11.73 23.26
N GLY A 105 24.92 12.68 23.10
CA GLY A 105 26.20 12.73 23.81
C GLY A 105 26.02 12.79 25.33
N ILE A 106 25.15 13.67 25.83
CA ILE A 106 24.80 13.77 27.25
C ILE A 106 24.24 12.44 27.77
N ARG A 107 23.35 11.80 27.00
CA ARG A 107 22.77 10.49 27.35
C ARG A 107 23.86 9.43 27.53
N TYR A 108 24.78 9.31 26.57
CA TYR A 108 25.91 8.37 26.67
C TYR A 108 26.81 8.71 27.86
N GLY A 109 27.03 9.99 28.16
CA GLY A 109 27.76 10.43 29.35
C GLY A 109 27.09 9.99 30.66
N ILE A 110 25.76 10.14 30.78
CA ILE A 110 24.99 9.67 31.93
C ILE A 110 25.12 8.15 32.10
N GLU A 111 25.04 7.40 30.99
CA GLU A 111 25.14 5.94 31.01
C GLU A 111 26.57 5.48 31.38
N ALA A 112 27.60 6.16 30.88
CA ALA A 112 28.99 5.92 31.26
C ALA A 112 29.21 6.09 32.78
N VAL A 113 28.64 7.16 33.36
CA VAL A 113 28.72 7.42 34.82
C VAL A 113 28.02 6.31 35.62
N LYS A 114 26.85 5.84 35.16
CA LYS A 114 26.16 4.71 35.81
C LYS A 114 26.98 3.43 35.74
N ASN A 115 27.53 3.11 34.58
CA ASN A 115 28.34 1.90 34.37
C ASN A 115 29.61 1.94 35.22
N TYR A 116 30.30 3.08 35.28
CA TYR A 116 31.45 3.28 36.15
C TYR A 116 31.10 3.07 37.63
N ARG A 117 29.98 3.64 38.11
CA ARG A 117 29.50 3.45 39.50
C ARG A 117 29.12 2.00 39.81
N ARG A 118 28.70 1.22 38.81
CA ARG A 118 28.37 -0.21 38.92
C ARG A 118 29.60 -1.12 38.75
N GLY A 119 30.80 -0.56 38.53
CA GLY A 119 32.03 -1.34 38.28
C GLY A 119 32.04 -2.05 36.91
N ALA A 120 31.18 -1.63 35.98
CA ALA A 120 31.09 -2.19 34.64
C ALA A 120 31.98 -1.41 33.64
N ASN A 121 32.34 -2.07 32.53
CA ASN A 121 33.08 -1.42 31.45
C ASN A 121 32.23 -0.33 30.78
N ALA A 122 32.72 0.91 30.76
CA ALA A 122 32.05 2.08 30.20
C ALA A 122 32.73 2.63 28.92
N THR A 123 33.69 1.88 28.35
CA THR A 123 34.53 2.37 27.24
C THR A 123 33.70 2.73 26.01
N PHE A 124 32.67 1.95 25.69
CA PHE A 124 31.80 2.21 24.54
C PHE A 124 31.01 3.51 24.71
N GLU A 125 30.41 3.72 25.88
CA GLU A 125 29.62 4.90 26.19
C GLU A 125 30.49 6.16 26.17
N ILE A 126 31.73 6.08 26.67
CA ILE A 126 32.69 7.19 26.63
C ILE A 126 33.06 7.54 25.19
N LEU A 127 33.39 6.55 24.35
CA LEU A 127 33.71 6.77 22.94
C LEU A 127 32.51 7.34 22.17
N ALA A 128 31.30 6.84 22.44
CA ALA A 128 30.08 7.36 21.83
C ALA A 128 29.80 8.81 22.25
N MET A 129 30.00 9.15 23.53
CA MET A 129 29.89 10.53 24.03
C MET A 129 30.88 11.45 23.31
N ILE A 130 32.17 11.08 23.27
CA ILE A 130 33.22 11.87 22.60
C ILE A 130 32.90 12.05 21.11
N GLY A 131 32.47 10.98 20.44
CA GLY A 131 32.11 11.02 19.02
C GLY A 131 30.94 11.98 18.73
N ASN A 132 29.88 11.95 19.55
CA ASN A 132 28.75 12.88 19.40
C ASN A 132 29.18 14.34 19.64
N LEU A 133 29.98 14.60 20.68
CA LEU A 133 30.49 15.95 20.97
C LEU A 133 31.44 16.46 19.88
N ALA A 134 32.26 15.59 19.30
CA ALA A 134 33.11 15.94 18.16
C ALA A 134 32.28 16.35 16.93
N VAL A 135 31.17 15.65 16.66
CA VAL A 135 30.24 16.05 15.58
C VAL A 135 29.58 17.39 15.86
N VAL A 136 29.16 17.67 17.10
CA VAL A 136 28.64 18.99 17.47
C VAL A 136 29.70 20.08 17.22
N ALA A 137 30.94 19.84 17.62
CA ALA A 137 32.04 20.77 17.37
C ALA A 137 32.28 20.98 15.87
N ILE A 138 32.30 19.91 15.06
CA ILE A 138 32.44 19.99 13.61
C ILE A 138 31.30 20.81 13.01
N ILE A 139 30.04 20.52 13.32
CA ILE A 139 28.88 21.26 12.82
C ILE A 139 28.99 22.76 13.11
N LEU A 140 29.43 23.13 14.33
CA LEU A 140 29.57 24.52 14.73
C LEU A 140 30.78 25.22 14.07
N LEU A 141 31.86 24.48 13.81
CA LEU A 141 33.11 24.99 13.22
C LEU A 141 33.09 25.02 11.68
N THR A 142 32.30 24.14 11.03
CA THR A 142 32.19 24.03 9.57
C THR A 142 30.90 24.63 9.02
N LYS A 143 30.19 25.45 9.81
CA LYS A 143 28.96 26.14 9.37
C LYS A 143 29.14 26.95 8.08
N ASP A 144 30.37 27.38 7.78
CA ASP A 144 30.75 28.16 6.60
C ASP A 144 31.37 27.29 5.47
N PHE A 145 31.53 25.97 5.69
CA PHE A 145 32.14 25.01 4.78
C PHE A 145 31.06 24.07 4.22
N GLY A 146 30.54 24.36 3.03
CA GLY A 146 29.66 23.49 2.23
C GLY A 146 28.55 22.77 3.01
N PHE A 147 27.38 23.41 3.14
CA PHE A 147 26.21 22.91 3.86
C PHE A 147 25.88 21.44 3.56
N ASP A 148 25.94 21.06 2.28
CA ASP A 148 25.66 19.70 1.80
C ASP A 148 26.64 18.64 2.34
N TRP A 149 27.94 18.97 2.40
CA TRP A 149 28.95 18.06 2.94
C TRP A 149 28.81 17.90 4.45
N THR A 150 28.47 18.98 5.15
CA THR A 150 28.19 18.91 6.59
C THR A 150 26.99 17.99 6.86
N ILE A 151 25.91 18.08 6.08
CA ILE A 151 24.74 17.20 6.23
C ILE A 151 25.08 15.74 5.88
N ALA A 152 25.80 15.52 4.76
CA ALA A 152 26.20 14.18 4.32
C ALA A 152 27.05 13.43 5.36
N LEU A 153 28.07 14.10 5.89
CA LEU A 153 29.00 13.52 6.88
C LEU A 153 28.34 13.32 8.24
N THR A 154 27.50 14.26 8.68
CA THR A 154 26.76 14.11 9.95
C THR A 154 25.72 12.99 9.88
N GLY A 155 24.99 12.88 8.76
CA GLY A 155 24.11 11.75 8.47
C GLY A 155 24.88 10.42 8.45
N ALA A 156 26.03 10.38 7.77
CA ALA A 156 26.88 9.19 7.72
C ALA A 156 27.36 8.77 9.12
N TRP A 157 27.83 9.72 9.92
CA TRP A 157 28.28 9.46 11.29
C TRP A 157 27.15 8.90 12.16
N ARG A 158 25.94 9.47 12.05
CA ARG A 158 24.76 8.99 12.77
C ARG A 158 24.44 7.54 12.40
N ILE A 159 24.38 7.25 11.11
CA ILE A 159 24.04 5.91 10.59
C ILE A 159 25.12 4.89 10.99
N ILE A 160 26.40 5.27 10.93
CA ILE A 160 27.52 4.42 11.38
C ILE A 160 27.43 4.19 12.89
N GLY A 161 27.08 5.20 13.68
CA GLY A 161 26.80 5.06 15.12
C GLY A 161 25.71 4.02 15.40
N THR A 162 24.61 4.06 14.64
CA THR A 162 23.56 3.02 14.68
C THR A 162 24.13 1.64 14.32
N ALA A 163 24.95 1.52 13.26
CA ALA A 163 25.58 0.26 12.88
C ALA A 163 26.46 -0.32 14.00
N ILE A 164 27.26 0.52 14.64
CA ILE A 164 28.12 0.12 15.77
C ILE A 164 27.27 -0.29 16.98
N SER A 165 26.18 0.42 17.27
CA SER A 165 25.25 0.08 18.35
C SER A 165 24.65 -1.31 18.14
N ILE A 166 24.16 -1.58 16.93
CA ILE A 166 23.65 -2.90 16.53
C ILE A 166 24.75 -3.96 16.68
N PHE A 167 25.97 -3.65 16.25
CA PHE A 167 27.12 -4.56 16.31
C PHE A 167 27.63 -4.85 17.74
N HIS A 168 27.39 -3.98 18.73
CA HIS A 168 27.82 -4.23 20.11
C HIS A 168 26.71 -4.77 21.00
N ALA A 169 25.45 -4.63 20.59
CA ALA A 169 24.30 -5.07 21.38
C ALA A 169 24.33 -6.57 21.70
N LYS A 170 23.90 -6.92 22.92
CA LYS A 170 23.74 -8.31 23.36
C LYS A 170 22.36 -8.79 22.93
N GLU A 171 22.33 -9.79 22.05
CA GLU A 171 21.07 -10.36 21.60
C GLU A 171 20.56 -11.43 22.57
N GLY A 172 19.27 -11.42 22.83
CA GLY A 172 18.59 -12.47 23.57
C GLY A 172 18.57 -13.77 22.77
N ARG A 173 18.56 -14.91 23.48
CA ARG A 173 18.42 -16.23 22.86
C ARG A 173 17.04 -16.79 23.18
N SER A 174 16.45 -17.51 22.23
CA SER A 174 15.14 -18.14 22.44
C SER A 174 15.13 -19.12 23.63
N GLU A 175 16.29 -19.68 23.99
CA GLU A 175 16.49 -20.55 25.15
C GLU A 175 16.41 -19.80 26.50
N THR A 176 16.80 -18.52 26.55
CA THR A 176 16.82 -17.71 27.78
C THR A 176 15.57 -16.85 27.96
N SER A 177 14.72 -16.73 26.93
CA SER A 177 13.53 -15.87 26.93
C SER A 177 12.59 -16.11 28.11
N GLY A 178 12.50 -17.34 28.59
CA GLY A 178 11.76 -17.70 29.79
C GLY A 178 12.28 -16.99 31.04
N MET A 179 13.60 -17.04 31.25
CA MET A 179 14.27 -16.39 32.38
C MET A 179 14.20 -14.86 32.24
N ASP A 180 14.39 -14.33 31.04
CA ASP A 180 14.30 -12.89 30.76
C ASP A 180 12.89 -12.33 31.05
N VAL A 181 11.86 -13.16 30.90
CA VAL A 181 10.47 -12.78 31.25
C VAL A 181 10.27 -12.81 32.76
N VAL A 182 10.79 -13.82 33.46
CA VAL A 182 10.72 -13.93 34.92
C VAL A 182 11.43 -12.74 35.59
N GLU A 183 12.63 -12.40 35.11
CA GLU A 183 13.39 -11.23 35.55
C GLU A 183 12.60 -9.94 35.32
N SER A 184 12.00 -9.76 34.14
CA SER A 184 11.18 -8.57 33.82
C SER A 184 9.90 -8.42 34.67
N LEU A 185 9.46 -9.49 35.32
CA LEU A 185 8.31 -9.49 36.22
C LEU A 185 8.75 -9.34 37.69
N GLU A 186 10.06 -9.26 37.93
CA GLU A 186 10.69 -9.24 39.25
C GLU A 186 10.22 -10.39 40.16
N LEU A 187 9.84 -11.54 39.60
CA LEU A 187 9.34 -12.63 40.43
C LEU A 187 10.47 -13.09 41.38
N PRO A 188 10.18 -13.37 42.67
CA PRO A 188 11.15 -14.03 43.54
C PRO A 188 11.59 -15.35 42.91
N ASP A 189 12.78 -15.85 43.27
CA ASP A 189 13.25 -17.15 42.79
C ASP A 189 12.39 -18.27 43.39
N ILE A 190 11.31 -18.58 42.68
CA ILE A 190 10.30 -19.55 43.08
C ILE A 190 10.51 -20.80 42.20
N PRO A 191 10.84 -21.97 42.80
CA PRO A 191 11.09 -23.20 42.05
C PRO A 191 9.93 -23.60 41.13
N SER A 192 8.68 -23.34 41.55
CA SER A 192 7.49 -23.64 40.73
C SER A 192 7.43 -22.79 39.46
N VAL A 193 7.81 -21.51 39.49
CA VAL A 193 7.88 -20.64 38.31
C VAL A 193 8.92 -21.15 37.32
N ASN A 194 10.12 -21.49 37.80
CA ASN A 194 11.20 -22.03 36.95
C ASN A 194 10.79 -23.37 36.30
N SER A 195 10.05 -24.21 37.02
CA SER A 195 9.48 -25.45 36.46
C SER A 195 8.45 -25.18 35.37
N SER A 196 7.55 -24.19 35.58
CA SER A 196 6.57 -23.78 34.58
C SER A 196 7.22 -23.18 33.34
N VAL A 197 8.31 -22.40 33.48
CA VAL A 197 9.07 -21.89 32.34
C VAL A 197 9.62 -23.02 31.48
N LYS A 198 10.33 -23.99 32.08
CA LYS A 198 10.89 -25.15 31.36
C LYS A 198 9.81 -25.96 30.65
N LYS A 199 8.71 -26.25 31.37
CA LYS A 199 7.55 -26.94 30.82
C LYS A 199 6.96 -26.21 29.61
N ILE A 200 6.76 -24.89 29.73
CA ILE A 200 6.22 -24.08 28.63
C ILE A 200 7.17 -24.11 27.42
N GLN A 201 8.48 -23.93 27.63
CA GLN A 201 9.44 -23.93 26.52
C GLN A 201 9.45 -25.27 25.76
N GLU A 202 9.36 -26.40 26.46
CA GLU A 202 9.29 -27.71 25.84
C GLU A 202 7.96 -27.91 25.08
N GLU A 203 6.84 -27.53 25.69
CA GLU A 203 5.53 -27.61 25.01
C GLU A 203 5.46 -26.72 23.76
N GLU A 204 6.07 -25.53 23.79
CA GLU A 204 6.16 -24.64 22.62
C GLU A 204 7.02 -25.24 21.51
N ARG A 205 8.14 -25.88 21.88
CA ARG A 205 9.01 -26.58 20.92
C ARG A 205 8.28 -27.71 20.22
N VAL A 206 7.48 -28.49 20.95
CA VAL A 206 6.66 -29.58 20.40
C VAL A 206 5.51 -29.05 19.55
N ARG A 207 4.92 -27.91 19.90
CA ARG A 207 3.81 -27.28 19.14
C ARG A 207 4.26 -26.62 17.84
N TYR A 208 5.51 -26.16 17.76
CA TYR A 208 6.01 -25.37 16.64
C TYR A 208 5.74 -25.97 15.23
N PRO A 209 5.95 -27.28 14.97
CA PRO A 209 5.63 -27.87 13.67
C PRO A 209 4.14 -27.82 13.34
N PHE A 210 3.27 -28.03 14.34
CA PHE A 210 1.82 -27.98 14.16
C PHE A 210 1.34 -26.56 13.87
N ASP A 211 1.85 -25.56 14.60
CA ASP A 211 1.54 -24.15 14.36
C ASP A 211 1.98 -23.72 12.95
N LYS A 212 3.13 -24.22 12.47
CA LYS A 212 3.60 -23.99 11.10
C LYS A 212 2.67 -24.60 10.06
N THR A 213 2.26 -25.85 10.23
CA THR A 213 1.31 -26.50 9.32
C THR A 213 -0.01 -25.74 9.30
N TRP A 214 -0.52 -25.35 10.47
CA TRP A 214 -1.77 -24.59 10.57
C TRP A 214 -1.69 -23.23 9.86
N ILE A 215 -0.60 -22.47 10.04
CA ILE A 215 -0.39 -21.19 9.32
C ILE A 215 -0.36 -21.41 7.81
N ILE A 216 0.35 -22.44 7.34
CA ILE A 216 0.43 -22.76 5.89
C ILE A 216 -0.97 -23.10 5.36
N VAL A 217 -1.71 -23.98 6.04
CA VAL A 217 -3.08 -24.34 5.64
C VAL A 217 -3.97 -23.10 5.60
N PHE A 218 -3.87 -22.22 6.59
CA PHE A 218 -4.65 -20.99 6.64
C PHE A 218 -4.33 -20.04 5.48
N LEU A 219 -3.04 -19.86 5.15
CA LEU A 219 -2.62 -19.06 4.00
C LEU A 219 -3.06 -19.66 2.67
N VAL A 220 -2.99 -20.99 2.52
CA VAL A 220 -3.49 -21.68 1.33
C VAL A 220 -5.00 -21.51 1.19
N LEU A 221 -5.76 -21.59 2.29
CA LEU A 221 -7.20 -21.34 2.28
C LEU A 221 -7.53 -19.91 1.88
N LEU A 222 -6.86 -18.91 2.46
CA LEU A 222 -7.03 -17.50 2.06
C LEU A 222 -6.70 -17.29 0.58
N PHE A 223 -5.60 -17.88 0.11
CA PHE A 223 -5.24 -17.83 -1.30
C PHE A 223 -6.33 -18.43 -2.20
N ILE A 224 -6.90 -19.58 -1.83
CA ILE A 224 -7.98 -20.22 -2.60
C ILE A 224 -9.25 -19.35 -2.58
N ILE A 225 -9.57 -18.70 -1.45
CA ILE A 225 -10.70 -17.78 -1.35
C ILE A 225 -10.50 -16.58 -2.29
N HIS A 226 -9.33 -15.95 -2.26
CA HIS A 226 -8.98 -14.85 -3.17
C HIS A 226 -9.01 -15.30 -4.63
N LEU A 227 -8.45 -16.48 -4.92
CA LEU A 227 -8.48 -17.06 -6.26
C LEU A 227 -9.91 -17.30 -6.76
N GLY A 228 -10.81 -17.73 -5.86
CA GLY A 228 -12.22 -17.94 -6.18
C GLY A 228 -12.99 -16.63 -6.38
N ARG A 229 -12.66 -15.58 -5.62
CA ARG A 229 -13.30 -14.26 -5.72
C ARG A 229 -12.79 -13.44 -6.90
N MET A 230 -11.48 -13.40 -7.09
CA MET A 230 -10.83 -12.65 -8.17
C MET A 230 -10.88 -13.39 -9.51
N GLY A 231 -11.05 -14.72 -9.50
CA GLY A 231 -11.09 -15.54 -10.71
C GLY A 231 -9.71 -16.02 -11.17
N LEU A 232 -9.71 -17.13 -11.90
CA LEU A 232 -8.54 -17.67 -12.61
C LEU A 232 -8.59 -17.16 -14.05
N ASP A 233 -8.12 -15.93 -14.28
CA ASP A 233 -7.67 -15.62 -15.62
C ASP A 233 -6.41 -16.48 -15.89
N LYS A 234 -6.22 -16.97 -17.10
CA LYS A 234 -5.02 -17.78 -17.43
C LYS A 234 -3.81 -16.87 -17.71
N THR A 235 -3.82 -15.65 -17.19
CA THR A 235 -2.76 -14.68 -17.41
C THR A 235 -1.82 -14.64 -16.21
N ALA A 236 -0.59 -14.15 -16.42
CA ALA A 236 0.34 -13.94 -15.30
C ALA A 236 -0.21 -12.94 -14.28
N LEU A 237 -1.10 -12.02 -14.69
CA LEU A 237 -1.65 -10.95 -13.86
C LEU A 237 -2.74 -11.47 -12.91
N GLY A 238 -3.69 -12.30 -13.36
CA GLY A 238 -4.72 -12.83 -12.47
C GLY A 238 -4.28 -13.99 -11.57
N ILE A 239 -3.08 -14.56 -11.74
CA ILE A 239 -2.42 -15.38 -10.70
C ILE A 239 -1.65 -14.49 -9.71
N LEU A 240 -1.08 -13.37 -10.17
CA LEU A 240 -0.35 -12.44 -9.30
C LEU A 240 -1.28 -11.72 -8.32
N SER A 241 -2.49 -11.34 -8.77
CA SER A 241 -3.48 -10.61 -7.97
C SER A 241 -3.89 -11.33 -6.67
N PRO A 242 -4.31 -12.62 -6.66
CA PRO A 242 -4.54 -13.37 -5.43
C PRO A 242 -3.29 -13.53 -4.56
N GLY A 243 -2.11 -13.57 -5.18
CA GLY A 243 -0.83 -13.60 -4.47
C GLY A 243 -0.54 -12.30 -3.72
N VAL A 244 -0.82 -11.16 -4.34
CA VAL A 244 -0.73 -9.83 -3.71
C VAL A 244 -1.76 -9.68 -2.60
N ALA A 245 -3.01 -10.11 -2.84
CA ALA A 245 -4.05 -10.10 -1.81
C ALA A 245 -3.64 -10.91 -0.57
N LEU A 246 -3.15 -12.14 -0.77
CA LEU A 246 -2.62 -12.98 0.30
C LEU A 246 -1.44 -12.30 1.04
N PHE A 247 -0.56 -11.61 0.31
CA PHE A 247 0.52 -10.85 0.94
C PHE A 247 -0.03 -9.72 1.81
N GLY A 248 -1.09 -9.04 1.36
CA GLY A 248 -1.85 -8.08 2.17
C GLY A 248 -2.35 -8.69 3.48
N ASP A 249 -2.94 -9.90 3.45
CA ASP A 249 -3.41 -10.59 4.66
C ASP A 249 -2.28 -10.85 5.66
N VAL A 250 -1.11 -11.25 5.14
CA VAL A 250 0.11 -11.46 5.95
C VAL A 250 0.51 -10.15 6.63
N VAL A 251 0.55 -9.05 5.88
CA VAL A 251 0.92 -7.73 6.42
C VAL A 251 -0.09 -7.27 7.48
N VAL A 252 -1.39 -7.36 7.20
CA VAL A 252 -2.46 -7.01 8.14
C VAL A 252 -2.36 -7.85 9.42
N ALA A 253 -2.11 -9.16 9.32
CA ALA A 253 -1.92 -10.03 10.47
C ALA A 253 -0.72 -9.59 11.34
N LEU A 254 0.38 -9.19 10.72
CA LEU A 254 1.55 -8.68 11.43
C LEU A 254 1.27 -7.33 12.10
N ILE A 255 0.56 -6.41 11.43
CA ILE A 255 0.13 -5.12 11.98
C ILE A 255 -0.80 -5.31 13.17
N ILE A 256 -1.81 -6.17 13.06
CA ILE A 256 -2.72 -6.47 14.17
C ILE A 256 -1.92 -7.02 15.36
N THR A 257 -0.98 -7.93 15.11
CA THR A 257 -0.21 -8.54 16.20
C THR A 257 0.73 -7.56 16.87
N PHE A 258 1.54 -6.82 16.12
CA PHE A 258 2.62 -6.01 16.66
C PHE A 258 2.26 -4.54 16.84
N GLY A 259 1.34 -4.01 16.04
CA GLY A 259 0.83 -2.64 16.14
C GLY A 259 -0.33 -2.49 17.14
N ILE A 260 -1.16 -3.52 17.32
CA ILE A 260 -2.36 -3.44 18.17
C ILE A 260 -2.26 -4.35 19.40
N ILE A 261 -2.16 -5.67 19.19
CA ILE A 261 -2.26 -6.65 20.28
C ILE A 261 -1.05 -6.58 21.22
N SER A 262 0.16 -6.50 20.69
CA SER A 262 1.39 -6.52 21.50
C SER A 262 1.53 -5.26 22.38
N PRO A 263 1.29 -4.03 21.89
CA PRO A 263 1.32 -2.83 22.72
C PRO A 263 0.24 -2.84 23.80
N LEU A 264 -1.00 -3.19 23.46
CA LEU A 264 -2.08 -3.34 24.44
C LEU A 264 -1.73 -4.35 25.54
N ARG A 265 -1.11 -5.48 25.16
CA ARG A 265 -0.62 -6.48 26.12
C ARG A 265 0.52 -5.97 26.98
N ALA A 266 1.43 -5.16 26.44
CA ALA A 266 2.53 -4.57 27.21
C ALA A 266 2.01 -3.57 28.25
N VAL A 267 1.05 -2.71 27.88
CA VAL A 267 0.36 -1.80 28.81
C VAL A 267 -0.37 -2.60 29.88
N PHE A 268 -1.17 -3.59 29.48
CA PHE A 268 -1.91 -4.44 30.41
C PHE A 268 -0.98 -5.25 31.33
N LYS A 269 0.19 -5.71 30.84
CA LYS A 269 1.24 -6.33 31.66
C LYS A 269 1.68 -5.35 32.74
N LYS A 270 2.07 -4.13 32.39
CA LYS A 270 2.55 -3.11 33.34
C LYS A 270 1.53 -2.83 34.47
N ILE A 271 0.25 -2.73 34.12
CA ILE A 271 -0.84 -2.48 35.09
C ILE A 271 -1.06 -3.69 36.01
N THR A 272 -0.97 -4.90 35.48
CA THR A 272 -1.31 -6.14 36.23
C THR A 272 -0.13 -6.81 36.92
N SER A 273 1.11 -6.41 36.64
CA SER A 273 2.33 -7.01 37.21
C SER A 273 2.31 -7.15 38.74
N PRO A 274 1.91 -6.12 39.53
CA PRO A 274 1.89 -6.25 41.00
C PRO A 274 0.92 -7.33 41.49
N ALA A 275 -0.27 -7.41 40.89
CA ALA A 275 -1.27 -8.41 41.22
C ALA A 275 -0.80 -9.82 40.81
N ILE A 276 -0.23 -9.95 39.61
CA ILE A 276 0.32 -11.21 39.11
C ILE A 276 1.43 -11.75 40.02
N ARG A 277 2.32 -10.87 40.51
CA ARG A 277 3.40 -11.24 41.44
C ARG A 277 2.84 -11.78 42.76
N ARG A 278 1.82 -11.13 43.33
CA ARG A 278 1.12 -11.62 44.54
C ARG A 278 0.44 -12.97 44.31
N LEU A 279 -0.19 -13.17 43.15
CA LEU A 279 -0.85 -14.42 42.80
C LEU A 279 0.13 -15.58 42.63
N TRP A 280 1.30 -15.37 42.02
CA TRP A 280 2.36 -16.38 41.94
C TRP A 280 2.85 -16.81 43.33
N ILE A 281 3.12 -15.85 44.21
CA ILE A 281 3.52 -16.13 45.60
C ILE A 281 2.41 -16.89 46.35
N TRP A 282 1.14 -16.51 46.16
CA TRP A 282 0.01 -17.19 46.78
C TRP A 282 -0.12 -18.64 46.30
N VAL A 283 -0.03 -18.89 44.98
CA VAL A 283 -0.12 -20.26 44.41
C VAL A 283 0.97 -21.18 44.94
N ASP A 284 2.17 -20.64 45.16
CA ASP A 284 3.33 -21.37 45.67
C ASP A 284 3.21 -21.70 47.17
N LYS A 285 2.75 -20.73 47.98
CA LYS A 285 2.58 -20.88 49.44
C LYS A 285 1.49 -21.87 49.87
N VAL A 286 0.60 -22.33 48.97
CA VAL A 286 -0.43 -23.32 49.32
C VAL A 286 0.23 -24.69 49.58
N PRO A 287 0.13 -25.25 50.82
CA PRO A 287 0.73 -26.54 51.18
C PRO A 287 0.22 -27.68 50.30
N GLU A 288 1.06 -28.68 50.02
CA GLU A 288 0.72 -29.78 49.10
C GLU A 288 -0.53 -30.54 49.50
N GLU A 289 -0.72 -30.76 50.81
CA GLU A 289 -1.88 -31.43 51.41
C GLU A 289 -3.21 -30.70 51.14
N GLN A 290 -3.16 -29.38 50.93
CA GLN A 290 -4.33 -28.54 50.68
C GLN A 290 -4.59 -28.32 49.18
N ARG A 291 -3.75 -28.88 48.29
CA ARG A 291 -3.89 -28.75 46.83
C ARG A 291 -5.00 -29.67 46.31
N LYS A 292 -6.24 -29.18 46.36
CA LYS A 292 -7.40 -29.87 45.75
C LYS A 292 -7.22 -30.04 44.23
N LYS A 293 -7.63 -31.20 43.71
CA LYS A 293 -7.62 -31.53 42.26
C LYS A 293 -8.46 -30.54 41.43
N PHE A 294 -9.53 -30.01 42.02
CA PHE A 294 -10.35 -28.93 41.47
C PHE A 294 -10.52 -27.84 42.55
N GLY A 295 -10.09 -26.62 42.24
CA GLY A 295 -10.14 -25.50 43.19
C GLY A 295 -9.57 -24.22 42.61
N LEU A 296 -9.81 -23.10 43.30
CA LEU A 296 -9.42 -21.76 42.87
C LEU A 296 -7.93 -21.65 42.54
N ARG A 297 -7.05 -22.33 43.32
CA ARG A 297 -5.61 -22.40 43.05
C ARG A 297 -5.30 -22.90 41.64
N ARG A 298 -5.96 -23.97 41.17
CA ARG A 298 -5.69 -24.56 39.86
C ARG A 298 -6.11 -23.63 38.73
N ILE A 299 -7.24 -22.94 38.89
CA ILE A 299 -7.75 -21.94 37.93
C ILE A 299 -6.76 -20.77 37.84
N VAL A 300 -6.35 -20.22 38.99
CA VAL A 300 -5.37 -19.13 39.06
C VAL A 300 -4.03 -19.57 38.48
N ASN A 301 -3.51 -20.76 38.82
CA ASN A 301 -2.26 -21.27 38.26
C ASN A 301 -2.34 -21.43 36.73
N SER A 302 -3.45 -21.98 36.21
CA SER A 302 -3.66 -22.10 34.76
C SER A 302 -3.68 -20.74 34.06
N TYR A 303 -4.34 -19.74 34.67
CA TYR A 303 -4.33 -18.36 34.18
C TYR A 303 -2.91 -17.76 34.17
N LEU A 304 -2.15 -17.94 35.25
CA LEU A 304 -0.78 -17.46 35.38
C LEU A 304 0.16 -18.13 34.37
N GLU A 305 0.08 -19.46 34.19
CA GLU A 305 0.83 -20.20 33.17
C GLU A 305 0.49 -19.71 31.75
N ARG A 306 -0.79 -19.43 31.45
CA ARG A 306 -1.20 -18.88 30.15
C ARG A 306 -0.63 -17.48 29.90
N ARG A 307 -0.60 -16.62 30.93
CA ARG A 307 -0.01 -15.27 30.87
C ARG A 307 1.51 -15.35 30.70
N LEU A 308 2.17 -16.26 31.43
CA LEU A 308 3.61 -16.51 31.33
C LEU A 308 3.97 -17.00 29.93
N ARG A 309 3.27 -18.00 29.39
CA ARG A 309 3.46 -18.50 28.01
C ARG A 309 3.34 -17.40 26.98
N THR A 310 2.30 -16.57 27.08
CA THR A 310 2.09 -15.45 26.15
C THR A 310 3.25 -14.46 26.20
N SER A 311 3.75 -14.16 27.40
CA SER A 311 4.90 -13.26 27.59
C SER A 311 6.19 -13.85 27.01
N ILE A 312 6.41 -15.15 27.19
CA ILE A 312 7.55 -15.88 26.60
C ILE A 312 7.47 -15.88 25.07
N ARG A 313 6.30 -16.12 24.48
CA ARG A 313 6.11 -16.05 23.02
C ARG A 313 6.44 -14.67 22.45
N LEU A 314 5.89 -13.62 23.06
CA LEU A 314 6.19 -12.25 22.64
C LEU A 314 7.66 -11.88 22.84
N ARG A 315 8.30 -12.41 23.90
CA ARG A 315 9.74 -12.23 24.10
C ARG A 315 10.56 -12.94 23.02
N ASN A 316 10.23 -14.19 22.72
CA ASN A 316 10.84 -14.97 21.63
C ASN A 316 10.66 -14.29 20.27
N ALA A 317 9.50 -13.69 20.01
CA ALA A 317 9.23 -12.91 18.82
C ALA A 317 10.22 -11.74 18.67
N GLY A 318 10.62 -11.10 19.78
CA GLY A 318 11.64 -10.06 19.75
C GLY A 318 13.03 -10.54 19.36
N TYR A 319 13.37 -11.81 19.62
CA TYR A 319 14.74 -12.33 19.48
C TYR A 319 15.10 -12.84 18.09
N SER A 320 14.13 -13.26 17.28
CA SER A 320 14.41 -13.66 15.89
C SER A 320 13.27 -13.29 14.95
N PHE A 321 13.62 -12.93 13.71
CA PHE A 321 12.63 -12.64 12.67
C PHE A 321 11.69 -13.82 12.42
N ARG A 322 12.22 -15.05 12.44
CA ARG A 322 11.41 -16.26 12.25
C ARG A 322 10.39 -16.42 13.37
N SER A 323 10.79 -16.24 14.63
CA SER A 323 9.87 -16.26 15.77
C SER A 323 8.87 -15.12 15.71
N ALA A 324 9.30 -13.92 15.28
CA ALA A 324 8.45 -12.77 15.08
C ALA A 324 7.35 -13.07 14.05
N PHE A 325 7.74 -13.51 12.86
CA PHE A 325 6.82 -13.86 11.78
C PHE A 325 5.84 -14.93 12.24
N MET A 326 6.33 -16.04 12.83
CA MET A 326 5.47 -17.13 13.29
C MET A 326 4.48 -16.69 14.37
N THR A 327 4.94 -15.93 15.37
CA THR A 327 4.08 -15.41 16.45
C THR A 327 3.06 -14.39 15.91
N GLY A 328 3.50 -13.56 14.97
CA GLY A 328 2.71 -12.60 14.22
C GLY A 328 1.58 -13.27 13.46
N MET A 329 1.90 -14.27 12.65
CA MET A 329 0.91 -15.02 11.87
C MET A 329 -0.04 -15.81 12.77
N GLN A 330 0.47 -16.52 13.78
CA GLN A 330 -0.37 -17.30 14.69
C GLN A 330 -1.37 -16.42 15.46
N THR A 331 -0.95 -15.21 15.83
CA THR A 331 -1.81 -14.30 16.60
C THR A 331 -2.74 -13.51 15.70
N GLY A 332 -2.25 -13.02 14.56
CA GLY A 332 -2.93 -12.04 13.72
C GLY A 332 -3.85 -12.61 12.66
N LEU A 333 -3.51 -13.77 12.05
CA LEU A 333 -4.28 -14.34 10.95
C LEU A 333 -5.78 -14.54 11.27
N PRO A 334 -6.17 -15.06 12.46
CA PRO A 334 -7.59 -15.17 12.79
C PRO A 334 -8.33 -13.84 12.77
N TYR A 335 -7.68 -12.76 13.23
CA TYR A 335 -8.29 -11.43 13.25
C TYR A 335 -8.28 -10.79 11.86
N ALA A 336 -7.22 -11.00 11.07
CA ALA A 336 -7.16 -10.54 9.68
C ALA A 336 -8.30 -11.16 8.88
N ALA A 337 -8.50 -12.48 8.97
CA ALA A 337 -9.60 -13.17 8.31
C ALA A 337 -10.99 -12.72 8.82
N MET A 338 -11.13 -12.50 10.13
CA MET A 338 -12.38 -11.98 10.70
C MET A 338 -12.70 -10.58 10.16
N LEU A 339 -11.70 -9.69 10.09
CA LEU A 339 -11.88 -8.35 9.54
C LEU A 339 -12.21 -8.41 8.04
N ALA A 340 -11.46 -9.20 7.27
CA ALA A 340 -11.74 -9.40 5.84
C ALA A 340 -13.16 -9.93 5.58
N ALA A 341 -13.70 -10.76 6.46
CA ALA A 341 -15.06 -11.29 6.34
C ALA A 341 -16.16 -10.28 6.74
N ILE A 342 -15.88 -9.40 7.70
CA ILE A 342 -16.89 -8.49 8.28
C ILE A 342 -16.92 -7.15 7.56
N ILE A 343 -15.78 -6.64 7.11
CA ILE A 343 -15.67 -5.28 6.59
C ILE A 343 -16.49 -5.03 5.32
N PRO A 344 -16.59 -5.99 4.36
CA PRO A 344 -17.51 -5.85 3.24
C PRO A 344 -18.97 -5.65 3.66
N VAL A 345 -19.40 -6.23 4.80
CA VAL A 345 -20.77 -6.06 5.34
C VAL A 345 -21.04 -4.60 5.74
N PHE A 346 -20.00 -3.83 6.07
CA PHE A 346 -20.13 -2.43 6.47
C PHE A 346 -19.95 -1.44 5.30
N GLY A 347 -19.85 -1.92 4.05
CA GLY A 347 -19.67 -1.05 2.87
C GLY A 347 -18.32 -0.33 2.83
N MET A 348 -17.36 -0.73 3.68
CA MET A 348 -15.99 -0.19 3.68
C MET A 348 -15.07 -1.10 2.86
N SER A 349 -15.26 -1.17 1.54
CA SER A 349 -14.45 -2.04 0.67
C SER A 349 -12.99 -1.60 0.55
N TRP A 350 -12.67 -0.31 0.75
CA TRP A 350 -11.40 0.23 0.26
C TRP A 350 -10.15 -0.07 1.12
N TYR A 351 -10.23 -0.04 2.45
CA TYR A 351 -9.03 -0.07 3.31
C TYR A 351 -8.55 -1.48 3.72
N PHE A 352 -9.46 -2.45 3.80
CA PHE A 352 -9.16 -3.81 4.28
C PHE A 352 -9.51 -4.92 3.29
N ASP A 353 -10.01 -4.57 2.10
CA ASP A 353 -10.04 -5.53 1.01
C ASP A 353 -8.64 -5.58 0.37
N THR A 354 -7.92 -6.66 0.63
CA THR A 354 -6.58 -6.87 0.07
C THR A 354 -6.60 -7.01 -1.45
N GLU A 355 -7.78 -7.25 -2.05
CA GLU A 355 -8.01 -7.19 -3.50
C GLU A 355 -7.78 -5.76 -4.04
N ASN A 356 -8.13 -4.73 -3.26
CA ASN A 356 -7.88 -3.32 -3.61
C ASN A 356 -6.40 -2.92 -3.47
N TRP A 357 -5.62 -3.63 -2.65
CA TRP A 357 -4.17 -3.43 -2.62
C TRP A 357 -3.51 -3.94 -3.90
N ALA A 358 -4.05 -5.02 -4.49
CA ALA A 358 -3.65 -5.43 -5.83
C ALA A 358 -4.00 -4.33 -6.84
N ALA A 359 -5.21 -3.75 -6.77
CA ALA A 359 -5.59 -2.60 -7.59
C ALA A 359 -4.62 -1.41 -7.43
N GLY A 360 -4.12 -1.11 -6.23
CA GLY A 360 -3.10 -0.05 -6.03
C GLY A 360 -1.70 -0.37 -6.62
N ILE A 361 -1.32 -1.65 -6.72
CA ILE A 361 -0.13 -2.04 -7.49
C ILE A 361 -0.39 -1.90 -8.99
N TRP A 362 -1.60 -2.28 -9.43
CA TRP A 362 -2.01 -2.15 -10.82
C TRP A 362 -2.16 -0.70 -11.26
N ASP A 363 -2.60 0.19 -10.37
CA ASP A 363 -2.61 1.63 -10.53
C ASP A 363 -1.23 2.15 -10.92
N ASN A 364 -0.20 1.88 -10.11
CA ASN A 364 1.17 2.28 -10.42
C ASN A 364 1.70 1.64 -11.72
N TRP A 365 1.35 0.37 -11.97
CA TRP A 365 1.78 -0.34 -13.16
C TRP A 365 1.15 0.22 -14.44
N ALA A 366 -0.16 0.43 -14.43
CA ALA A 366 -0.95 1.00 -15.52
C ALA A 366 -0.57 2.47 -15.74
N ALA A 367 -0.44 3.27 -14.67
CA ALA A 367 -0.02 4.67 -14.71
C ALA A 367 1.25 4.89 -15.53
N SER A 368 2.23 3.98 -15.43
CA SER A 368 3.48 4.07 -16.18
C SER A 368 3.36 3.75 -17.68
N ARG A 369 2.23 3.21 -18.15
CA ARG A 369 2.03 2.68 -19.51
C ARG A 369 0.81 3.21 -20.24
N THR A 370 -0.18 3.76 -19.53
CA THR A 370 -1.47 4.19 -20.10
C THR A 370 -1.29 5.06 -21.34
N ASP A 371 -0.38 6.03 -21.32
CA ASP A 371 -0.13 6.91 -22.47
C ASP A 371 0.39 6.13 -23.70
N GLU A 372 1.35 5.22 -23.51
CA GLU A 372 1.88 4.40 -24.61
C GLU A 372 0.85 3.43 -25.17
N TRP A 373 0.04 2.83 -24.31
CA TRP A 373 -1.04 1.94 -24.70
C TRP A 373 -2.14 2.67 -25.44
N ARG A 374 -2.57 3.82 -24.93
CA ARG A 374 -3.59 4.65 -25.56
C ARG A 374 -3.17 5.10 -26.95
N MET A 375 -1.93 5.59 -27.11
CA MET A 375 -1.39 5.91 -28.43
C MET A 375 -1.39 4.69 -29.37
N ALA A 376 -0.99 3.51 -28.89
CA ALA A 376 -0.99 2.30 -29.71
C ALA A 376 -2.41 1.90 -30.14
N ILE A 377 -3.36 1.96 -29.21
CA ILE A 377 -4.78 1.69 -29.44
C ILE A 377 -5.34 2.68 -30.48
N THR A 378 -5.21 3.97 -30.24
CA THR A 378 -5.70 5.03 -31.14
C THR A 378 -5.10 4.91 -32.54
N ARG A 379 -3.78 4.71 -32.66
CA ARG A 379 -3.10 4.58 -33.97
C ARG A 379 -3.57 3.36 -34.76
N SER A 380 -3.94 2.28 -34.06
CA SER A 380 -4.41 1.05 -34.70
C SER A 380 -5.78 1.19 -35.37
N ALA A 381 -6.58 2.18 -34.94
CA ALA A 381 -7.88 2.47 -35.56
C ALA A 381 -7.77 2.89 -37.04
N GLY A 382 -6.57 3.28 -37.49
CA GLY A 382 -6.30 3.62 -38.89
C GLY A 382 -6.91 4.96 -39.34
N GLU A 383 -7.45 5.75 -38.41
CA GLU A 383 -7.97 7.09 -38.69
C GLU A 383 -6.86 8.13 -38.55
N THR A 384 -6.69 8.98 -39.56
CA THR A 384 -5.72 10.08 -39.52
C THR A 384 -6.26 11.18 -38.60
N PRO A 385 -5.44 11.78 -37.72
CA PRO A 385 -5.85 12.92 -36.92
C PRO A 385 -6.46 14.02 -37.81
N GLY A 386 -7.68 14.42 -37.48
CA GLY A 386 -8.48 15.30 -38.30
C GLY A 386 -9.76 15.74 -37.58
N PRO A 387 -10.47 16.76 -38.08
CA PRO A 387 -11.68 17.29 -37.43
C PRO A 387 -12.83 16.28 -37.36
N ASN A 388 -12.81 15.23 -38.19
CA ASN A 388 -13.80 14.15 -38.19
C ASN A 388 -13.27 12.82 -37.62
N ALA A 389 -12.02 12.78 -37.14
CA ALA A 389 -11.48 11.56 -36.55
C ALA A 389 -12.24 11.20 -35.27
N PHE A 390 -12.52 9.91 -35.10
CA PHE A 390 -13.28 9.33 -33.99
C PHE A 390 -14.65 9.97 -33.80
N ARG A 391 -15.27 10.45 -34.89
CA ARG A 391 -16.61 10.99 -34.86
C ARG A 391 -17.63 9.85 -34.92
N ILE A 392 -18.49 9.79 -33.92
CA ILE A 392 -19.65 8.90 -33.89
C ILE A 392 -20.86 9.69 -34.37
N ILE A 393 -21.63 9.09 -35.26
CA ILE A 393 -22.91 9.62 -35.75
C ILE A 393 -23.97 8.61 -35.34
N PRO A 394 -24.64 8.80 -34.19
CA PRO A 394 -25.75 7.93 -33.82
C PRO A 394 -26.88 8.11 -34.84
N ASP A 395 -27.42 7.02 -35.39
CA ASP A 395 -28.48 7.06 -36.41
C ASP A 395 -29.72 7.87 -36.00
N SER A 396 -29.90 8.05 -34.69
CA SER A 396 -31.05 8.74 -34.08
C SER A 396 -30.80 10.23 -33.80
N VAL A 397 -29.58 10.74 -34.06
CA VAL A 397 -29.21 12.16 -33.88
C VAL A 397 -29.18 12.85 -35.24
N ASN A 398 -30.26 13.59 -35.55
CA ASN A 398 -30.30 14.44 -36.76
C ASN A 398 -29.61 15.78 -36.50
N ASN A 399 -28.97 16.34 -37.53
CA ASN A 399 -28.21 17.60 -37.41
C ASN A 399 -29.06 18.82 -37.00
N SER A 400 -30.38 18.77 -37.21
CA SER A 400 -31.29 19.90 -37.06
C SER A 400 -32.36 19.75 -35.97
N SER A 401 -32.53 18.57 -35.36
CA SER A 401 -33.57 18.33 -34.34
C SER A 401 -33.00 18.29 -32.94
N ASP A 402 -33.76 18.80 -31.97
CA ASP A 402 -33.42 18.69 -30.55
C ASP A 402 -33.38 17.22 -30.10
N PHE A 403 -32.51 16.93 -29.14
CA PHE A 403 -32.37 15.59 -28.57
C PHE A 403 -31.89 15.63 -27.12
N SER A 404 -32.15 14.54 -26.41
CA SER A 404 -31.67 14.29 -25.05
C SER A 404 -30.74 13.07 -25.02
N PHE A 405 -29.89 12.99 -24.00
CA PHE A 405 -29.05 11.83 -23.72
C PHE A 405 -28.81 11.71 -22.22
N ILE A 406 -28.41 10.53 -21.76
CA ILE A 406 -28.16 10.24 -20.35
C ILE A 406 -26.66 10.16 -20.12
N ILE A 407 -26.16 10.73 -19.04
CA ILE A 407 -24.79 10.50 -18.54
C ILE A 407 -24.87 9.77 -17.20
N ILE A 408 -24.06 8.72 -17.04
CA ILE A 408 -23.90 7.96 -15.80
C ILE A 408 -22.41 7.95 -15.47
N GLY A 409 -22.04 8.34 -14.25
CA GLY A 409 -20.67 8.23 -13.76
C GLY A 409 -20.50 7.00 -12.88
N ASP A 410 -19.36 6.32 -13.03
CA ASP A 410 -18.84 5.35 -12.06
C ASP A 410 -19.83 4.25 -11.62
N PRO A 411 -20.59 3.62 -12.55
CA PRO A 411 -21.65 2.71 -12.15
C PRO A 411 -21.13 1.37 -11.59
N GLY A 412 -19.87 1.01 -11.82
CA GLY A 412 -19.39 -0.36 -11.93
C GLY A 412 -19.33 -1.27 -10.69
N GLU A 413 -20.02 -0.98 -9.58
CA GLU A 413 -19.84 -1.71 -8.30
C GLU A 413 -20.45 -3.13 -8.33
N GLY A 414 -21.58 -3.32 -9.02
CA GLY A 414 -22.29 -4.60 -9.11
C GLY A 414 -23.15 -4.97 -7.90
N ASP A 415 -23.32 -4.07 -6.95
CA ASP A 415 -24.05 -4.30 -5.70
C ASP A 415 -25.38 -3.53 -5.63
N ALA A 416 -25.99 -3.48 -4.44
CA ALA A 416 -27.26 -2.80 -4.22
C ALA A 416 -27.20 -1.28 -4.50
N SER A 417 -26.03 -0.64 -4.34
CA SER A 417 -25.86 0.79 -4.59
C SER A 417 -26.04 1.12 -6.07
N GLN A 418 -25.52 0.27 -6.96
CA GLN A 418 -25.73 0.38 -8.40
C GLN A 418 -27.14 -0.05 -8.80
N LEU A 419 -27.59 -1.22 -8.32
CA LEU A 419 -28.85 -1.82 -8.77
C LEU A 419 -30.08 -0.99 -8.39
N CYS A 420 -29.99 -0.14 -7.36
CA CYS A 420 -31.09 0.74 -6.97
C CYS A 420 -31.48 1.77 -8.05
N LEU A 421 -30.58 2.09 -8.99
CA LEU A 421 -30.81 3.06 -10.07
C LEU A 421 -31.28 2.42 -11.38
N LYS A 422 -31.26 1.09 -11.49
CA LYS A 422 -31.56 0.35 -12.73
C LYS A 422 -32.91 0.74 -13.34
N ASP A 423 -33.97 0.70 -12.54
CA ASP A 423 -35.33 0.97 -13.03
C ASP A 423 -35.46 2.41 -13.54
N GLN A 424 -34.80 3.36 -12.85
CA GLN A 424 -34.78 4.77 -13.26
C GLN A 424 -34.03 4.96 -14.57
N ILE A 425 -32.88 4.30 -14.77
CA ILE A 425 -32.14 4.35 -16.03
C ILE A 425 -33.01 3.83 -17.17
N GLN A 426 -33.70 2.69 -16.97
CA GLN A 426 -34.58 2.12 -17.98
C GLN A 426 -35.71 3.11 -18.33
N ILE A 427 -36.45 3.60 -17.35
CA ILE A 427 -37.57 4.54 -17.54
C ILE A 427 -37.12 5.80 -18.29
N VAL A 428 -35.97 6.38 -17.93
CA VAL A 428 -35.48 7.59 -18.59
C VAL A 428 -35.00 7.29 -20.00
N SER A 429 -34.37 6.12 -20.23
CA SER A 429 -33.86 5.73 -21.55
C SER A 429 -34.95 5.46 -22.58
N GLU A 430 -36.16 5.09 -22.15
CA GLU A 430 -37.30 4.83 -23.03
C GLU A 430 -37.95 6.12 -23.59
N LYS A 431 -37.60 7.28 -23.03
CA LYS A 431 -38.14 8.57 -23.52
C LYS A 431 -37.84 8.78 -25.01
N PRO A 432 -38.81 9.30 -25.79
CA PRO A 432 -38.71 9.33 -27.25
C PRO A 432 -37.65 10.31 -27.76
N ASP A 433 -37.26 11.31 -26.97
CA ASP A 433 -36.21 12.30 -27.26
C ASP A 433 -34.81 11.83 -26.84
N VAL A 434 -34.71 10.78 -26.00
CA VAL A 434 -33.42 10.21 -25.60
C VAL A 434 -32.84 9.37 -26.74
N ARG A 435 -31.59 9.69 -27.12
CA ARG A 435 -30.92 9.11 -28.29
C ARG A 435 -29.82 8.11 -27.94
N PHE A 436 -29.11 8.33 -26.85
CA PHE A 436 -28.03 7.47 -26.39
C PHE A 436 -27.76 7.65 -24.90
N ILE A 437 -26.93 6.76 -24.35
CA ILE A 437 -26.40 6.83 -23.00
C ILE A 437 -24.87 6.93 -23.10
N LEU A 438 -24.26 7.75 -22.25
CA LEU A 438 -22.83 7.89 -22.09
C LEU A 438 -22.44 7.49 -20.66
N ILE A 439 -21.52 6.54 -20.52
CA ILE A 439 -20.87 6.26 -19.24
C ILE A 439 -19.58 7.08 -19.15
N SER A 440 -19.49 7.88 -18.09
CA SER A 440 -18.36 8.75 -17.78
C SER A 440 -17.50 8.08 -16.72
N SER A 441 -16.47 7.35 -17.17
CA SER A 441 -15.48 6.61 -16.37
C SER A 441 -15.99 5.40 -15.56
N ASP A 442 -15.02 4.57 -15.17
CA ASP A 442 -15.11 3.40 -14.29
C ASP A 442 -16.32 2.51 -14.51
N ILE A 443 -16.30 1.84 -15.68
CA ILE A 443 -17.42 1.03 -16.14
C ILE A 443 -17.62 -0.18 -15.23
N VAL A 444 -16.53 -0.83 -14.81
CA VAL A 444 -16.56 -1.96 -13.87
C VAL A 444 -15.41 -1.89 -12.86
N TYR A 445 -15.74 -2.06 -11.58
CA TYR A 445 -14.75 -2.23 -10.51
C TYR A 445 -14.38 -3.72 -10.36
N PRO A 446 -13.23 -4.06 -9.75
CA PRO A 446 -12.16 -3.17 -9.33
C PRO A 446 -11.12 -2.89 -10.43
N SER A 447 -11.13 -3.61 -11.55
CA SER A 447 -9.97 -3.70 -12.46
C SER A 447 -10.28 -3.69 -13.96
N GLY A 448 -11.52 -3.42 -14.38
CA GLY A 448 -11.86 -3.38 -15.81
C GLY A 448 -11.90 -4.74 -16.52
N GLU A 449 -11.85 -5.85 -15.77
CA GLU A 449 -11.72 -7.20 -16.34
C GLU A 449 -13.03 -7.71 -16.97
N MET A 450 -12.94 -8.44 -18.09
CA MET A 450 -14.10 -8.97 -18.82
C MET A 450 -15.05 -9.84 -17.95
N LYS A 451 -14.53 -10.59 -16.98
CA LYS A 451 -15.34 -11.44 -16.09
C LYS A 451 -16.36 -10.66 -15.26
N ASP A 452 -16.09 -9.39 -15.00
CA ASP A 452 -16.92 -8.52 -14.16
C ASP A 452 -18.01 -7.79 -14.97
N TYR A 453 -17.91 -7.76 -16.31
CA TYR A 453 -18.88 -7.04 -17.16
C TYR A 453 -20.29 -7.59 -17.05
N GLU A 454 -20.49 -8.91 -16.92
CA GLU A 454 -21.84 -9.50 -16.89
C GLU A 454 -22.66 -8.97 -15.70
N THR A 455 -22.09 -9.00 -14.50
CA THR A 455 -22.78 -8.57 -13.27
C THR A 455 -22.78 -7.06 -13.08
N LYS A 456 -21.74 -6.35 -13.55
CA LYS A 456 -21.52 -4.92 -13.24
C LYS A 456 -21.88 -3.96 -14.36
N PHE A 457 -22.05 -4.43 -15.60
CA PHE A 457 -22.48 -3.60 -16.74
C PHE A 457 -23.73 -4.17 -17.43
N TRP A 458 -23.69 -5.42 -17.90
CA TRP A 458 -24.76 -5.97 -18.74
C TRP A 458 -26.06 -6.19 -17.96
N LEU A 459 -26.00 -6.73 -16.74
CA LEU A 459 -27.18 -6.94 -15.90
C LEU A 459 -27.84 -5.62 -15.45
N PRO A 460 -27.08 -4.59 -14.99
CA PRO A 460 -27.61 -3.25 -14.71
C PRO A 460 -28.23 -2.56 -15.92
N MET A 461 -27.64 -2.70 -17.11
CA MET A 461 -28.13 -2.07 -18.34
C MET A 461 -29.23 -2.88 -19.07
N LYS A 462 -29.57 -4.07 -18.57
CA LYS A 462 -30.61 -4.92 -19.18
C LYS A 462 -31.94 -4.17 -19.29
N GLY A 463 -32.47 -4.07 -20.51
CA GLY A 463 -33.69 -3.31 -20.83
C GLY A 463 -33.41 -1.96 -21.50
N VAL A 464 -32.15 -1.54 -21.58
CA VAL A 464 -31.75 -0.36 -22.37
C VAL A 464 -31.58 -0.75 -23.83
N TYR A 465 -32.39 -0.14 -24.69
CA TYR A 465 -32.36 -0.35 -26.16
C TYR A 465 -31.71 0.81 -26.93
N LYS A 466 -31.22 1.83 -26.23
CA LYS A 466 -30.49 2.96 -26.83
C LYS A 466 -28.99 2.63 -26.93
N PRO A 467 -28.26 3.15 -27.94
CA PRO A 467 -26.81 3.04 -27.98
C PRO A 467 -26.16 3.49 -26.68
N VAL A 468 -25.23 2.68 -26.17
CA VAL A 468 -24.42 2.98 -24.98
C VAL A 468 -22.98 3.18 -25.41
N TYR A 469 -22.46 4.37 -25.12
CA TYR A 469 -21.06 4.74 -25.29
C TYR A 469 -20.41 4.90 -23.92
N ALA A 470 -19.09 4.82 -23.87
CA ALA A 470 -18.34 5.02 -22.64
C ALA A 470 -16.97 5.64 -22.91
N ILE A 471 -16.46 6.37 -21.92
CA ILE A 471 -15.03 6.63 -21.76
C ILE A 471 -14.49 5.84 -20.58
N PRO A 472 -13.26 5.32 -20.65
CA PRO A 472 -12.69 4.59 -19.53
C PRO A 472 -12.21 5.55 -18.44
N GLY A 473 -12.28 5.07 -17.20
CA GLY A 473 -11.59 5.66 -16.05
C GLY A 473 -10.32 4.90 -15.70
N ASN A 474 -9.73 5.22 -14.55
CA ASN A 474 -8.51 4.58 -14.07
C ASN A 474 -8.72 3.09 -13.81
N HIS A 475 -9.88 2.67 -13.27
CA HIS A 475 -10.13 1.27 -12.98
C HIS A 475 -10.20 0.39 -14.23
N ASP A 476 -10.62 0.96 -15.37
CA ASP A 476 -10.67 0.24 -16.65
C ASP A 476 -9.28 -0.04 -17.24
N TRP A 477 -8.25 0.72 -16.84
CA TRP A 477 -6.87 0.56 -17.32
C TRP A 477 -6.07 -0.51 -16.59
N TYR A 478 -6.53 -1.00 -15.44
CA TYR A 478 -5.80 -1.99 -14.65
C TYR A 478 -5.68 -3.34 -15.36
N ASP A 479 -6.65 -3.71 -16.21
CA ASP A 479 -6.56 -4.84 -17.16
C ASP A 479 -6.10 -4.40 -18.57
N ALA A 480 -5.27 -3.35 -18.66
CA ALA A 480 -4.75 -2.82 -19.91
C ALA A 480 -5.84 -2.49 -20.96
N LEU A 481 -7.04 -2.10 -20.49
CA LEU A 481 -8.22 -1.72 -21.26
C LEU A 481 -8.87 -2.85 -22.09
N ASN A 482 -8.63 -4.12 -21.78
CA ASN A 482 -9.14 -5.24 -22.57
C ASN A 482 -10.67 -5.36 -22.53
N GLY A 483 -11.25 -5.38 -21.32
CA GLY A 483 -12.70 -5.51 -21.13
C GLY A 483 -13.48 -4.39 -21.81
N PHE A 484 -13.01 -3.16 -21.63
CA PHE A 484 -13.57 -1.96 -22.25
C PHE A 484 -13.49 -2.03 -23.78
N THR A 485 -12.31 -2.33 -24.33
CA THR A 485 -12.09 -2.39 -25.78
C THR A 485 -12.97 -3.44 -26.43
N ALA A 486 -13.04 -4.65 -25.86
CA ALA A 486 -13.91 -5.72 -26.39
C ALA A 486 -15.41 -5.38 -26.31
N THR A 487 -15.82 -4.59 -25.31
CA THR A 487 -17.24 -4.24 -25.07
C THR A 487 -17.71 -3.08 -25.92
N PHE A 488 -16.93 -2.00 -26.04
CA PHE A 488 -17.39 -0.75 -26.65
C PHE A 488 -16.90 -0.56 -28.08
N PHE A 489 -15.83 -1.22 -28.51
CA PHE A 489 -15.32 -1.02 -29.86
C PHE A 489 -16.00 -1.93 -30.88
N GLU A 490 -15.99 -1.50 -32.13
CA GLU A 490 -16.30 -2.36 -33.27
C GLU A 490 -15.40 -3.61 -33.23
N PRO A 491 -15.89 -4.83 -33.55
CA PRO A 491 -15.10 -6.06 -33.36
C PRO A 491 -13.72 -6.06 -34.02
N LYS A 492 -13.59 -5.46 -35.21
CA LYS A 492 -12.29 -5.32 -35.88
C LYS A 492 -11.39 -4.31 -35.18
N ALA A 493 -11.92 -3.14 -34.82
CA ALA A 493 -11.17 -2.12 -34.09
C ALA A 493 -10.73 -2.64 -32.72
N ALA A 494 -11.56 -3.43 -32.04
CA ALA A 494 -11.23 -4.06 -30.76
C ALA A 494 -10.03 -5.02 -30.91
N HIS A 495 -10.07 -5.87 -31.94
CA HIS A 495 -8.98 -6.80 -32.23
C HIS A 495 -7.66 -6.07 -32.49
N ASP A 496 -7.69 -5.08 -33.40
CA ASP A 496 -6.50 -4.35 -33.82
C ASP A 496 -5.92 -3.49 -32.69
N ALA A 497 -6.80 -2.90 -31.85
CA ALA A 497 -6.42 -2.15 -30.65
C ALA A 497 -5.71 -3.01 -29.61
N ILE A 498 -6.30 -4.15 -29.22
CA ILE A 498 -5.71 -5.05 -28.22
C ILE A 498 -4.38 -5.60 -28.75
N LEU A 499 -4.31 -5.97 -30.04
CA LEU A 499 -3.07 -6.45 -30.65
C LEU A 499 -1.97 -5.37 -30.68
N ALA A 500 -2.31 -4.13 -31.05
CA ALA A 500 -1.37 -3.02 -31.06
C ALA A 500 -0.83 -2.70 -29.66
N ARG A 501 -1.70 -2.76 -28.64
CA ARG A 501 -1.34 -2.60 -27.23
C ARG A 501 -0.36 -3.70 -26.78
N ILE A 502 -0.65 -4.98 -27.07
CA ILE A 502 0.24 -6.12 -26.74
C ILE A 502 1.62 -5.96 -27.38
N ASN A 503 1.68 -5.45 -28.61
CA ASN A 503 2.96 -5.23 -29.30
C ASN A 503 3.83 -4.16 -28.61
N LYS A 504 3.23 -3.27 -27.79
CA LYS A 504 3.94 -2.32 -26.93
C LYS A 504 4.30 -2.88 -25.56
N ASP A 505 3.71 -4.00 -25.14
CA ASP A 505 3.85 -4.52 -23.78
C ASP A 505 5.17 -5.24 -23.45
N LEU A 506 6.19 -5.14 -24.30
CA LEU A 506 7.50 -5.81 -24.11
C LEU A 506 7.35 -7.32 -23.77
N LYS A 507 6.24 -7.95 -24.19
CA LYS A 507 5.83 -9.34 -23.89
C LYS A 507 5.54 -9.65 -22.40
N PHE A 508 5.26 -8.66 -21.56
CA PHE A 508 4.91 -8.89 -20.15
C PHE A 508 3.46 -9.34 -19.95
N THR A 509 2.51 -8.85 -20.77
CA THR A 509 1.14 -9.36 -20.74
C THR A 509 1.12 -10.70 -21.48
N SER A 510 0.76 -11.79 -20.81
CA SER A 510 0.65 -13.12 -21.43
C SER A 510 -0.60 -13.29 -22.33
N THR A 511 -1.22 -12.18 -22.73
CA THR A 511 -2.39 -12.17 -23.63
C THR A 511 -2.00 -12.72 -24.99
N THR A 512 -2.62 -13.83 -25.38
CA THR A 512 -2.43 -14.46 -26.69
C THR A 512 -3.49 -13.97 -27.66
N GLU A 513 -3.25 -14.08 -28.97
CA GLU A 513 -4.26 -13.75 -29.99
C GLU A 513 -5.56 -14.56 -29.82
N ASN A 514 -5.45 -15.81 -29.35
CA ASN A 514 -6.62 -16.62 -29.01
C ASN A 514 -7.43 -16.00 -27.87
N HIS A 515 -6.77 -15.43 -26.87
CA HIS A 515 -7.45 -14.75 -25.78
C HIS A 515 -8.16 -13.47 -26.25
N ILE A 516 -7.58 -12.71 -27.18
CA ILE A 516 -8.25 -11.56 -27.82
C ILE A 516 -9.58 -12.00 -28.45
N LYS A 517 -9.55 -13.11 -29.20
CA LYS A 517 -10.75 -13.69 -29.84
C LYS A 517 -11.78 -14.15 -28.82
N GLU A 518 -11.35 -14.73 -27.69
CA GLU A 518 -12.23 -15.11 -26.58
C GLU A 518 -12.92 -13.88 -25.97
N LEU A 519 -12.18 -12.81 -25.69
CA LEU A 519 -12.73 -11.56 -25.13
C LEU A 519 -13.80 -10.93 -26.04
N ILE A 520 -13.50 -10.81 -27.35
CA ILE A 520 -14.43 -10.24 -28.33
C ILE A 520 -15.67 -11.12 -28.49
N LYS A 521 -15.47 -12.45 -28.53
CA LYS A 521 -16.57 -13.42 -28.59
C LYS A 521 -17.47 -13.32 -27.36
N GLU A 522 -16.87 -13.17 -26.18
CA GLU A 522 -17.59 -13.05 -24.93
C GLU A 522 -18.40 -11.75 -24.85
N ALA A 523 -17.81 -10.62 -25.21
CA ALA A 523 -18.53 -9.35 -25.33
C ALA A 523 -19.71 -9.44 -26.31
N GLN A 524 -19.52 -10.12 -27.45
CA GLN A 524 -20.60 -10.36 -28.42
C GLN A 524 -21.70 -11.28 -27.86
N ARG A 525 -21.34 -12.33 -27.12
CA ARG A 525 -22.28 -13.23 -26.44
C ARG A 525 -23.15 -12.42 -25.46
N LEU A 526 -22.51 -11.63 -24.60
CA LEU A 526 -23.20 -10.80 -23.60
C LEU A 526 -24.09 -9.74 -24.28
N ARG A 527 -23.57 -9.03 -25.28
CA ARG A 527 -24.34 -8.07 -26.09
C ARG A 527 -25.63 -8.69 -26.65
N THR A 528 -25.53 -9.90 -27.20
CA THR A 528 -26.68 -10.63 -27.76
C THR A 528 -27.66 -11.07 -26.68
N ASN A 529 -27.16 -11.62 -25.57
CA ASN A 529 -28.00 -12.16 -24.50
C ASN A 529 -28.77 -11.08 -23.73
N TYR A 530 -28.15 -9.92 -23.52
CA TYR A 530 -28.73 -8.82 -22.74
C TYR A 530 -29.44 -7.77 -23.62
N GLY A 531 -29.16 -7.75 -24.93
CA GLY A 531 -29.81 -6.86 -25.88
C GLY A 531 -29.42 -5.38 -25.75
N VAL A 532 -28.30 -5.09 -25.08
CA VAL A 532 -27.81 -3.71 -24.86
C VAL A 532 -26.90 -3.30 -26.03
N PRO A 533 -27.22 -2.24 -26.79
CA PRO A 533 -26.43 -1.86 -27.96
C PRO A 533 -25.11 -1.18 -27.57
N THR A 534 -23.99 -1.85 -27.85
CA THR A 534 -22.61 -1.35 -27.73
C THR A 534 -21.79 -1.78 -28.95
N GLY A 535 -20.50 -1.42 -29.00
CA GLY A 535 -19.59 -1.86 -30.07
C GLY A 535 -19.51 -0.89 -31.24
N PHE A 536 -19.59 0.41 -30.97
CA PHE A 536 -19.65 1.49 -31.96
C PHE A 536 -18.39 2.39 -31.97
N GLN A 537 -17.53 2.25 -30.96
CA GLN A 537 -16.32 3.05 -30.82
C GLN A 537 -15.16 2.44 -31.61
N LYS A 538 -14.12 3.22 -31.86
CA LYS A 538 -12.82 2.74 -32.37
C LYS A 538 -11.63 3.23 -31.56
N SER A 539 -11.90 4.07 -30.57
CA SER A 539 -10.92 4.77 -29.73
C SER A 539 -11.56 4.99 -28.35
N PRO A 540 -10.74 5.08 -27.28
CA PRO A 540 -11.28 5.30 -25.93
C PRO A 540 -11.84 6.71 -25.71
N TYR A 541 -11.54 7.63 -26.62
CA TYR A 541 -12.13 8.97 -26.71
C TYR A 541 -12.72 9.19 -28.10
N PHE A 542 -13.78 9.99 -28.18
CA PHE A 542 -14.54 10.21 -29.40
C PHE A 542 -15.31 11.54 -29.34
N GLN A 543 -16.01 11.88 -30.43
CA GLN A 543 -16.86 13.06 -30.50
C GLN A 543 -18.20 12.75 -31.17
N ILE A 544 -19.25 13.47 -30.77
CA ILE A 544 -20.55 13.53 -31.43
C ILE A 544 -20.85 15.00 -31.70
N GLN A 545 -21.02 15.38 -32.97
CA GLN A 545 -21.30 16.76 -33.34
C GLN A 545 -22.51 16.87 -34.25
N THR A 546 -23.35 17.88 -33.98
CA THR A 546 -24.43 18.38 -34.85
C THR A 546 -24.06 19.77 -35.38
N ASP A 547 -25.01 20.46 -36.02
CA ASP A 547 -24.80 21.83 -36.51
C ASP A 547 -24.65 22.84 -35.35
N LYS A 548 -25.30 22.58 -34.21
CA LYS A 548 -25.38 23.53 -33.07
C LYS A 548 -24.74 23.02 -31.79
N PHE A 549 -24.42 21.73 -31.70
CA PHE A 549 -23.91 21.11 -30.47
C PHE A 549 -22.70 20.21 -30.77
N ALA A 550 -21.75 20.17 -29.85
CA ALA A 550 -20.62 19.25 -29.88
C ALA A 550 -20.42 18.64 -28.49
N LEU A 551 -20.47 17.31 -28.43
CA LEU A 551 -20.02 16.51 -27.30
C LEU A 551 -18.66 15.91 -27.65
N ILE A 552 -17.64 16.22 -26.85
CA ILE A 552 -16.29 15.70 -27.00
C ILE A 552 -15.94 14.94 -25.73
N THR A 553 -15.43 13.73 -25.86
CA THR A 553 -14.99 12.95 -24.72
C THR A 553 -13.47 12.94 -24.65
N VAL A 554 -12.93 13.02 -23.43
CA VAL A 554 -11.50 13.12 -23.15
C VAL A 554 -11.16 12.08 -22.10
N GLU A 555 -10.31 11.15 -22.49
CA GLU A 555 -9.87 10.04 -21.65
C GLU A 555 -8.58 10.47 -20.94
N THR A 556 -8.56 10.45 -19.60
CA THR A 556 -7.47 11.05 -18.81
C THR A 556 -6.54 10.02 -18.15
N GLY A 557 -6.70 8.75 -18.47
CA GLY A 557 -5.89 7.64 -18.00
C GLY A 557 -5.95 7.48 -16.49
N VAL A 558 -4.91 6.85 -15.96
CA VAL A 558 -4.71 6.68 -14.52
C VAL A 558 -4.08 7.93 -13.88
N THR A 559 -3.28 8.68 -14.64
CA THR A 559 -2.45 9.78 -14.11
C THR A 559 -3.06 11.16 -14.28
N ARG A 560 -4.31 11.28 -14.75
CA ARG A 560 -4.98 12.56 -15.08
C ARG A 560 -4.28 13.32 -16.20
N ARG A 561 -3.82 12.60 -17.23
CA ARG A 561 -3.06 13.12 -18.38
C ARG A 561 -3.63 12.65 -19.71
N ILE A 562 -3.35 13.44 -20.75
CA ILE A 562 -3.58 13.04 -22.15
C ILE A 562 -2.25 13.02 -22.89
N ASP A 563 -2.09 12.06 -23.79
CA ASP A 563 -0.91 11.92 -24.64
C ASP A 563 -0.94 12.91 -25.81
N ASP A 564 0.17 12.97 -26.54
CA ASP A 564 0.35 13.90 -27.65
C ASP A 564 -0.66 13.67 -28.79
N ASP A 565 -1.06 12.42 -29.05
CA ASP A 565 -2.02 12.10 -30.11
C ASP A 565 -3.43 12.59 -29.73
N GLN A 566 -3.85 12.32 -28.49
CA GLN A 566 -5.15 12.78 -27.99
C GLN A 566 -5.18 14.32 -27.86
N LEU A 567 -4.09 14.95 -27.40
CA LEU A 567 -3.99 16.40 -27.33
C LEU A 567 -4.09 17.05 -28.72
N ALA A 568 -3.40 16.49 -29.71
CA ALA A 568 -3.47 16.97 -31.10
C ALA A 568 -4.86 16.78 -31.70
N TRP A 569 -5.52 15.66 -31.41
CA TRP A 569 -6.91 15.40 -31.82
C TRP A 569 -7.90 16.36 -31.13
N LEU A 570 -7.79 16.55 -29.82
CA LEU A 570 -8.68 17.39 -29.02
C LEU A 570 -8.68 18.84 -29.53
N LYS A 571 -7.50 19.39 -29.84
CA LYS A 571 -7.39 20.74 -30.43
C LYS A 571 -8.15 20.85 -31.75
N GLN A 572 -8.08 19.82 -32.61
CA GLN A 572 -8.78 19.81 -33.90
C GLN A 572 -10.29 19.64 -33.73
N ALA A 573 -10.74 18.79 -32.80
CA ALA A 573 -12.15 18.62 -32.48
C ALA A 573 -12.77 19.90 -31.90
N LEU A 574 -12.06 20.58 -30.99
CA LEU A 574 -12.47 21.86 -30.42
C LEU A 574 -12.49 22.98 -31.47
N GLU A 575 -11.51 23.03 -32.36
CA GLU A 575 -11.49 23.99 -33.47
C GLU A 575 -12.70 23.79 -34.40
N ALA A 576 -13.01 22.55 -34.76
CA ALA A 576 -14.19 22.21 -35.57
C ALA A 576 -15.53 22.49 -34.87
N ALA A 577 -15.53 22.55 -33.53
CA ALA A 577 -16.70 22.83 -32.72
C ALA A 577 -16.95 24.35 -32.51
N LYS A 578 -16.08 25.23 -33.02
CA LYS A 578 -16.26 26.69 -32.87
C LYS A 578 -17.63 27.16 -33.37
N GLY A 579 -18.30 27.96 -32.54
CA GLY A 579 -19.64 28.48 -32.81
C GLY A 579 -20.79 27.57 -32.37
N LYS A 580 -20.49 26.36 -31.88
CA LYS A 580 -21.47 25.43 -31.29
C LYS A 580 -21.52 25.58 -29.76
N TYR A 581 -22.55 25.01 -29.14
CA TYR A 581 -22.50 24.70 -27.71
C TYR A 581 -21.61 23.48 -27.50
N VAL A 582 -20.48 23.66 -26.81
CA VAL A 582 -19.48 22.61 -26.60
C VAL A 582 -19.57 22.06 -25.20
N MET A 583 -19.80 20.75 -25.12
CA MET A 583 -19.74 19.96 -23.90
C MET A 583 -18.54 19.01 -23.97
N VAL A 584 -17.76 18.96 -22.90
CA VAL A 584 -16.64 18.02 -22.75
C VAL A 584 -16.90 17.09 -21.58
N VAL A 585 -16.73 15.78 -21.79
CA VAL A 585 -16.76 14.77 -20.72
C VAL A 585 -15.35 14.23 -20.51
N VAL A 586 -14.79 14.43 -19.32
CA VAL A 586 -13.43 14.03 -18.94
C VAL A 586 -13.49 12.81 -18.00
N GLY A 587 -12.51 11.91 -18.09
CA GLY A 587 -12.45 10.75 -17.20
C GLY A 587 -12.37 11.11 -15.72
N HIS A 588 -11.67 12.20 -15.37
CA HIS A 588 -11.54 12.70 -13.99
C HIS A 588 -12.10 14.12 -13.88
N PRO A 589 -12.66 14.52 -12.73
CA PRO A 589 -13.34 15.79 -12.58
C PRO A 589 -12.36 16.90 -12.21
N PHE A 590 -12.51 18.10 -12.77
CA PHE A 590 -11.68 19.25 -12.38
C PHE A 590 -12.01 19.78 -10.98
N TYR A 591 -13.23 19.54 -10.50
CA TYR A 591 -13.70 19.92 -9.18
C TYR A 591 -14.38 18.73 -8.52
N ALA A 592 -13.91 18.34 -7.34
CA ALA A 592 -14.49 17.26 -6.54
C ALA A 592 -14.42 17.63 -5.05
N ILE A 593 -15.47 17.30 -4.29
CA ILE A 593 -15.57 17.59 -2.85
C ILE A 593 -15.36 19.08 -2.53
N GLY A 594 -15.72 19.97 -3.46
CA GLY A 594 -15.53 21.42 -3.33
C GLY A 594 -14.11 21.93 -3.59
N GLU A 595 -13.18 21.06 -4.02
CA GLU A 595 -11.77 21.42 -4.27
C GLU A 595 -11.39 21.32 -5.75
N TYR A 596 -10.48 22.19 -6.19
CA TYR A 596 -9.93 22.18 -7.55
C TYR A 596 -8.81 21.14 -7.69
N GLN A 597 -9.11 20.06 -8.41
CA GLN A 597 -8.25 18.89 -8.59
C GLN A 597 -7.05 19.15 -9.53
N GLY A 598 -7.12 20.17 -10.38
CA GLY A 598 -6.02 20.53 -11.28
C GLY A 598 -4.75 21.01 -10.57
N SER A 599 -4.85 21.47 -9.33
CA SER A 599 -3.68 21.89 -8.53
C SER A 599 -2.69 20.74 -8.23
N LEU A 600 -3.17 19.50 -8.29
CA LEU A 600 -2.40 18.29 -8.00
C LEU A 600 -1.52 17.85 -9.18
N ASN A 601 -1.86 18.25 -10.41
CA ASN A 601 -1.17 17.83 -11.61
C ASN A 601 -1.16 18.95 -12.67
N LYS A 602 0.05 19.43 -13.03
CA LYS A 602 0.25 20.50 -14.01
C LYS A 602 -0.32 20.17 -15.39
N ASP A 603 -0.25 18.91 -15.81
CA ASP A 603 -0.78 18.48 -17.11
C ASP A 603 -2.31 18.47 -17.08
N PHE A 604 -2.91 18.08 -15.96
CA PHE A 604 -4.36 18.17 -15.77
C PHE A 604 -4.83 19.63 -15.74
N GLN A 605 -4.08 20.51 -15.07
CA GLN A 605 -4.30 21.96 -15.13
C GLN A 605 -4.21 22.51 -16.55
N ALA A 606 -3.25 22.04 -17.36
CA ALA A 606 -3.08 22.45 -18.74
C ALA A 606 -4.28 22.04 -19.62
N ILE A 607 -4.85 20.85 -19.40
CA ILE A 607 -6.09 20.42 -20.06
C ILE A 607 -7.22 21.39 -19.70
N HIS A 608 -7.41 21.71 -18.40
CA HIS A 608 -8.45 22.66 -17.99
C HIS A 608 -8.25 24.02 -18.65
N GLN A 609 -7.02 24.52 -18.70
CA GLN A 609 -6.71 25.80 -19.33
C GLN A 609 -7.02 25.77 -20.83
N LEU A 610 -6.67 24.70 -21.53
CA LEU A 610 -7.01 24.52 -22.95
C LEU A 610 -8.53 24.60 -23.17
N LEU A 611 -9.33 23.91 -22.38
CA LEU A 611 -10.80 23.95 -22.50
C LEU A 611 -11.35 25.37 -22.24
N ARG A 612 -10.75 26.12 -21.32
CA ARG A 612 -11.11 27.52 -21.05
C ARG A 612 -10.74 28.44 -22.22
N ASP A 613 -9.58 28.24 -22.83
CA ASP A 613 -9.12 29.03 -23.98
C ASP A 613 -10.06 28.86 -25.18
N TYR A 614 -10.56 27.64 -25.39
CA TYR A 614 -11.58 27.32 -26.40
C TYR A 614 -13.02 27.69 -25.97
N LYS A 615 -13.21 28.24 -24.77
CA LYS A 615 -14.50 28.66 -24.22
C LYS A 615 -15.55 27.53 -24.21
N VAL A 616 -15.14 26.33 -23.81
CA VAL A 616 -16.04 25.19 -23.62
C VAL A 616 -17.16 25.57 -22.63
N ASN A 617 -18.41 25.25 -22.98
CA ASN A 617 -19.58 25.69 -22.23
C ASN A 617 -19.83 24.84 -20.96
N LEU A 618 -19.65 23.53 -21.07
CA LEU A 618 -19.90 22.58 -19.98
C LEU A 618 -18.80 21.53 -19.95
N VAL A 619 -18.26 21.26 -18.77
CA VAL A 619 -17.35 20.14 -18.53
C VAL A 619 -17.92 19.27 -17.42
N MET A 620 -17.98 17.96 -17.64
CA MET A 620 -18.36 16.96 -16.64
C MET A 620 -17.28 15.89 -16.55
N GLY A 621 -17.12 15.25 -15.39
CA GLY A 621 -16.29 14.06 -15.25
C GLY A 621 -16.82 13.11 -14.18
N GLY A 622 -16.37 11.85 -14.23
CA GLY A 622 -16.58 10.86 -13.17
C GLY A 622 -15.38 10.84 -12.20
N ASP A 623 -15.12 9.73 -11.49
CA ASP A 623 -14.05 9.55 -10.49
C ASP A 623 -14.11 10.56 -9.33
N THR A 624 -15.19 10.52 -8.53
CA THR A 624 -15.43 11.44 -7.39
C THR A 624 -15.45 10.78 -6.03
#